data_AF-A0A2T7USP4-F1
#
_entry.id   AF-A0A2T7USP4-F1
#
_cell.length_a   1.000
_cell.length_b   1.000
_cell.length_c   1.000
_cell.angle_alpha   90.00
_cell.angle_beta   90.00
_cell.angle_gamma   90.00
#
_symmetry.space_group_name_H-M   'P 1'
#
loop_
_entity.id
_entity.type
_entity.pdbx_description
1 polymer ?
#
loop_
_entity_poly.entity_id
_entity_poly.type
_entity_poly.pdbx_seq_one_letter_code
_entity_poly.pdbx_strand_id
1 'polypeptide(L)'
;MIQQMHHQAEGPIPQPVSALAALVHRALCDLKPLSRVPEAMVAAIGAQCGEEEIAAAIAWLDELACERRAVQDWDRTALNELLRVQDLLHAILCRVPGCHFEAVAAGLKSPEWRTRIHVAMALDALDRRAALPHLRRALAREQDDQAGQVMVLTLARAESEGV
;
A
#
# COMPACT_ATOMS: atom_id res chain seq x y z
N MET A 1 -12.42 32.71 46.81
CA MET A 1 -13.07 31.40 46.84
C MET A 1 -14.02 31.34 45.65
N ILE A 2 -13.57 30.80 44.50
CA ILE A 2 -14.39 30.29 43.38
C ILE A 2 -13.51 29.23 42.68
N GLN A 3 -14.18 28.16 42.27
CA GLN A 3 -13.71 26.79 42.18
C GLN A 3 -12.71 26.51 41.06
N GLN A 4 -11.78 25.59 41.38
CA GLN A 4 -11.08 24.75 40.42
C GLN A 4 -12.11 23.98 39.58
N MET A 5 -12.09 24.16 38.26
CA MET A 5 -12.65 23.19 37.33
C MET A 5 -11.52 22.35 36.78
N HIS A 6 -11.17 21.29 37.51
CA HIS A 6 -10.54 20.12 36.90
C HIS A 6 -11.57 19.48 35.98
N HIS A 7 -11.40 19.66 34.67
CA HIS A 7 -11.93 18.69 33.70
C HIS A 7 -10.76 17.80 33.28
N GLN A 8 -10.52 16.75 34.09
CA GLN A 8 -9.83 15.57 33.59
C GLN A 8 -10.83 14.81 32.72
N ALA A 9 -10.60 14.84 31.41
CA ALA A 9 -11.18 13.88 30.47
C ALA A 9 -10.03 13.05 29.90
N GLU A 10 -9.40 12.23 30.75
CA GLU A 10 -8.53 11.14 30.31
C GLU A 10 -9.42 9.95 29.89
N GLY A 11 -10.08 10.09 28.74
CA GLY A 11 -10.51 8.92 27.99
C GLY A 11 -9.27 8.20 27.45
N PRO A 12 -9.30 6.86 27.28
CA PRO A 12 -8.20 6.15 26.65
C PRO A 12 -7.93 6.79 25.28
N ILE A 13 -6.71 7.29 25.08
CA ILE A 13 -6.28 7.81 23.78
C ILE A 13 -6.49 6.65 22.79
N PRO A 14 -7.37 6.78 21.78
CA PRO A 14 -7.57 5.73 20.81
C PRO A 14 -6.21 5.50 20.14
N GLN A 15 -5.61 4.34 20.38
CA GLN A 15 -4.38 4.00 19.70
C GLN A 15 -4.71 3.88 18.21
N PRO A 16 -3.82 4.38 17.33
CA PRO A 16 -4.01 4.18 15.90
C PRO A 16 -4.12 2.67 15.65
N VAL A 17 -5.16 2.27 14.92
CA VAL A 17 -5.48 0.86 14.65
C VAL A 17 -4.32 0.15 13.91
N SER A 18 -3.48 0.91 13.22
CA SER A 18 -2.31 0.45 12.47
C SER A 18 -1.04 1.18 12.87
N ALA A 19 0.08 0.46 12.97
CA ALA A 19 1.41 1.04 13.23
C ALA A 19 2.14 1.49 11.95
N LEU A 20 1.56 1.29 10.76
CA LEU A 20 2.23 1.48 9.47
C LEU A 20 2.84 2.87 9.30
N ALA A 21 2.09 3.93 9.64
CA ALA A 21 2.56 5.30 9.48
C ALA A 21 3.84 5.56 10.30
N ALA A 22 3.92 5.02 11.51
CA ALA A 22 5.11 5.13 12.36
C ALA A 22 6.28 4.33 11.79
N LEU A 23 6.03 3.12 11.27
CA LEU A 23 7.06 2.29 10.63
C LEU A 23 7.64 2.97 9.39
N VAL A 24 6.79 3.52 8.52
CA VAL A 24 7.18 4.25 7.32
C VAL A 24 7.90 5.54 7.66
N HIS A 25 7.38 6.33 8.61
CA HIS A 25 8.02 7.56 9.06
C HIS A 25 9.44 7.28 9.57
N ARG A 26 9.60 6.30 10.46
CA ARG A 26 10.91 5.87 10.97
C ARG A 26 11.86 5.45 9.85
N ALA A 27 11.35 4.73 8.84
CA ALA A 27 12.15 4.30 7.70
C ALA A 27 12.67 5.47 6.85
N LEU A 28 11.92 6.57 6.80
CA LEU A 28 12.25 7.76 6.02
C LEU A 28 13.10 8.78 6.80
N CYS A 29 12.94 8.86 8.12
CA CYS A 29 13.61 9.86 8.98
C CYS A 29 15.14 9.87 8.83
N ASP A 30 15.76 8.69 8.77
CA ASP A 30 17.22 8.57 8.75
C ASP A 30 17.81 8.66 7.32
N LEU A 31 16.96 8.84 6.31
CA LEU A 31 17.36 8.87 4.91
C LEU A 31 17.42 10.31 4.40
N LYS A 32 18.44 10.60 3.58
CA LYS A 32 18.48 11.84 2.82
C LYS A 32 17.19 11.98 1.97
N PRO A 33 16.69 13.21 1.74
CA PRO A 33 15.55 13.43 0.87
C PRO A 33 15.68 12.68 -0.46
N LEU A 34 14.59 12.06 -0.89
CA LEU A 34 14.50 11.29 -2.14
C LEU A 34 15.44 10.07 -2.27
N SER A 35 16.15 9.70 -1.20
CA SER A 35 16.93 8.45 -1.21
C SER A 35 16.02 7.24 -1.18
N ARG A 36 16.39 6.22 -1.96
CA ARG A 36 15.70 4.93 -1.97
C ARG A 36 15.82 4.28 -0.59
N VAL A 37 14.70 3.74 -0.09
CA VAL A 37 14.69 2.98 1.16
C VAL A 37 15.44 1.65 0.93
N PRO A 38 16.41 1.28 1.78
CA PRO A 38 17.13 0.03 1.64
C PRO A 38 16.20 -1.18 1.64
N GLU A 39 16.46 -2.16 0.76
CA GLU A 39 15.58 -3.34 0.62
C GLU A 39 15.46 -4.16 1.91
N ALA A 40 16.53 -4.22 2.72
CA ALA A 40 16.50 -4.88 4.02
C ALA A 40 15.53 -4.19 5.00
N MET A 41 15.43 -2.86 4.92
CA MET A 41 14.50 -2.09 5.76
C MET A 41 13.06 -2.29 5.29
N VAL A 42 12.80 -2.28 3.99
CA VAL A 42 11.48 -2.61 3.41
C VAL A 42 11.04 -4.01 3.83
N ALA A 43 11.93 -5.00 3.73
CA ALA A 43 11.65 -6.37 4.15
C ALA A 43 11.35 -6.47 5.65
N ALA A 44 12.08 -5.73 6.48
CA ALA A 44 11.83 -5.69 7.93
C ALA A 44 10.46 -5.08 8.26
N ILE A 45 10.03 -4.04 7.55
CA ILE A 45 8.69 -3.45 7.71
C ILE A 45 7.63 -4.44 7.25
N GLY A 46 7.77 -5.00 6.04
CA GLY A 46 6.82 -5.97 5.49
C GLY A 46 6.62 -7.17 6.41
N ALA A 47 7.69 -7.70 7.01
CA ALA A 47 7.63 -8.81 7.96
C ALA A 47 6.88 -8.48 9.27
N GLN A 48 6.73 -7.20 9.61
CA GLN A 48 5.98 -6.74 10.80
C GLN A 48 4.52 -6.41 10.48
N CYS A 49 4.13 -6.34 9.20
CA CYS A 49 2.77 -5.97 8.82
C CYS A 49 1.79 -7.11 9.08
N GLY A 50 0.76 -6.85 9.89
CA GLY A 50 -0.44 -7.67 9.97
C GLY A 50 -1.54 -7.16 9.03
N GLU A 51 -2.77 -7.66 9.23
CA GLU A 51 -3.92 -7.28 8.41
C GLU A 51 -4.23 -5.77 8.50
N GLU A 52 -4.09 -5.17 9.69
CA GLU A 52 -4.33 -3.74 9.92
C GLU A 52 -3.30 -2.86 9.21
N GLU A 53 -2.01 -3.23 9.20
CA GLU A 53 -0.99 -2.54 8.42
C GLU A 53 -1.24 -2.68 6.92
N ILE A 54 -1.69 -3.84 6.45
CA ILE A 54 -2.01 -4.05 5.03
C ILE A 54 -3.22 -3.21 4.61
N ALA A 55 -4.29 -3.20 5.42
CA ALA A 55 -5.45 -2.36 5.18
C ALA A 55 -5.09 -0.87 5.16
N ALA A 56 -4.25 -0.42 6.10
CA ALA A 56 -3.75 0.94 6.14
C ALA A 56 -2.86 1.28 4.93
N ALA A 57 -2.03 0.35 4.45
CA ALA A 57 -1.20 0.57 3.26
C ALA A 57 -2.07 0.74 2.01
N ILE A 58 -3.12 -0.06 1.86
CA ILE A 58 -4.06 0.04 0.75
C ILE A 58 -4.85 1.35 0.82
N ALA A 59 -5.35 1.74 2.00
CA ALA A 59 -6.04 3.02 2.19
C ALA A 59 -5.13 4.21 1.88
N TRP A 60 -3.87 4.16 2.32
CA TRP A 60 -2.90 5.22 2.03
C TRP A 60 -2.54 5.28 0.53
N LEU A 61 -2.46 4.14 -0.16
CA LEU A 61 -2.34 4.13 -1.63
C LEU A 61 -3.54 4.79 -2.31
N ASP A 62 -4.76 4.59 -1.82
CA ASP A 62 -5.96 5.25 -2.34
C ASP A 62 -5.91 6.77 -2.15
N GLU A 63 -5.50 7.23 -0.97
CA GLU A 63 -5.28 8.65 -0.68
C GLU A 63 -4.24 9.26 -1.62
N LEU A 64 -3.07 8.62 -1.78
CA LEU A 64 -2.02 9.08 -2.70
C LEU A 64 -2.48 9.08 -4.15
N ALA A 65 -3.32 8.12 -4.57
CA ALA A 65 -3.92 8.11 -5.90
C ALA A 65 -4.87 9.29 -6.11
N CYS A 66 -5.62 9.68 -5.08
CA CYS A 66 -6.47 10.88 -5.09
C CYS A 66 -5.63 12.16 -5.14
N GLU A 67 -4.64 12.29 -4.27
CA GLU A 67 -3.74 13.45 -4.21
C GLU A 67 -3.00 13.65 -5.52
N ARG A 68 -2.53 12.57 -6.14
CA ARG A 68 -1.85 12.63 -7.44
C ARG A 68 -2.72 13.22 -8.55
N ARG A 69 -4.05 13.07 -8.51
CA ARG A 69 -4.96 13.73 -9.46
C ARG A 69 -5.05 15.24 -9.23
N ALA A 70 -4.83 15.69 -8.00
CA ALA A 70 -4.92 17.10 -7.60
C ALA A 70 -3.59 17.86 -7.78
N VAL A 71 -2.46 17.16 -7.81
CA VAL A 71 -1.15 17.76 -8.07
C VAL A 71 -1.05 18.23 -9.52
N GLN A 72 -0.67 19.49 -9.70
CA GLN A 72 -0.44 20.07 -11.02
C GLN A 72 0.92 19.62 -11.57
N ASP A 73 1.01 19.35 -12.87
CA ASP A 73 2.19 18.76 -13.52
C ASP A 73 3.50 19.55 -13.39
N TRP A 74 3.44 20.83 -13.01
CA TRP A 74 4.62 21.67 -12.80
C TRP A 74 5.26 21.50 -11.42
N ASP A 75 4.53 20.98 -10.42
CA ASP A 75 5.08 20.71 -9.08
C ASP A 75 5.72 19.32 -9.02
N ARG A 76 6.90 19.23 -9.65
CA ARG A 76 7.68 18.00 -9.71
C ARG A 76 8.15 17.53 -8.33
N THR A 77 8.32 18.44 -7.38
CA THR A 77 8.77 18.08 -6.03
C THR A 77 7.66 17.32 -5.31
N ALA A 78 6.44 17.88 -5.28
CA ALA A 78 5.28 17.20 -4.70
C ALA A 78 5.00 15.86 -5.40
N LEU A 79 5.07 15.82 -6.74
CA LEU A 79 4.89 14.58 -7.49
C LEU A 79 5.93 13.51 -7.12
N ASN A 80 7.21 13.88 -6.99
CA ASN A 80 8.27 12.95 -6.61
C ASN A 80 8.09 12.41 -5.19
N GLU A 81 7.60 13.23 -4.26
CA GLU A 81 7.31 12.80 -2.89
C GLU A 81 6.16 11.81 -2.85
N LEU A 82 5.06 12.08 -3.57
CA LEU A 82 3.94 11.14 -3.71
C LEU A 82 4.38 9.80 -4.28
N LEU A 83 5.11 9.83 -5.40
CA LEU A 83 5.59 8.61 -6.07
C LEU A 83 6.53 7.81 -5.15
N ARG A 84 7.40 8.48 -4.39
CA ARG A 84 8.29 7.83 -3.44
C ARG A 84 7.53 7.07 -2.35
N VAL A 85 6.45 7.65 -1.83
CA VAL A 85 5.63 6.98 -0.82
C VAL A 85 4.83 5.83 -1.45
N GLN A 86 4.26 6.01 -2.65
CA GLN A 86 3.58 4.93 -3.38
C GLN A 86 4.50 3.73 -3.63
N ASP A 87 5.73 3.99 -4.09
CA ASP A 87 6.73 2.95 -4.34
C ASP A 87 7.12 2.21 -3.05
N LEU A 88 7.26 2.93 -1.93
CA LEU A 88 7.57 2.33 -0.64
C LEU A 88 6.43 1.42 -0.15
N LEU A 89 5.19 1.90 -0.20
CA LEU A 89 4.02 1.11 0.21
C LEU A 89 3.86 -0.14 -0.66
N HIS A 90 4.02 0.00 -1.97
CA HIS A 90 4.04 -1.14 -2.89
C HIS A 90 5.14 -2.15 -2.51
N ALA A 91 6.37 -1.67 -2.27
CA ALA A 91 7.47 -2.55 -1.92
C ALA A 91 7.27 -3.27 -0.58
N ILE A 92 6.60 -2.63 0.40
CA ILE A 92 6.18 -3.26 1.66
C ILE A 92 5.16 -4.36 1.40
N LEU A 93 4.11 -4.09 0.60
CA LEU A 93 3.08 -5.08 0.25
C LEU A 93 3.67 -6.31 -0.45
N CYS A 94 4.71 -6.14 -1.27
CA CYS A 94 5.44 -7.25 -1.90
C CYS A 94 6.23 -8.13 -0.93
N ARG A 95 6.33 -7.76 0.36
CA ARG A 95 7.19 -8.43 1.37
C ARG A 95 6.43 -8.85 2.63
N VAL A 96 5.10 -8.77 2.62
CA VAL A 96 4.31 -9.24 3.77
C VAL A 96 4.35 -10.77 3.87
N PRO A 97 4.20 -11.35 5.08
CA PRO A 97 4.10 -12.80 5.26
C PRO A 97 2.96 -13.40 4.43
N GLY A 98 3.21 -14.57 3.82
CA GLY A 98 2.23 -15.24 2.95
C GLY A 98 0.89 -15.59 3.62
N CYS A 99 0.84 -15.68 4.95
CA CYS A 99 -0.42 -15.85 5.68
C CYS A 99 -1.38 -14.65 5.53
N HIS A 100 -0.89 -13.49 5.09
CA HIS A 100 -1.68 -12.29 4.84
C HIS A 100 -2.00 -12.05 3.36
N PHE A 101 -1.77 -13.04 2.49
CA PHE A 101 -2.02 -12.93 1.04
C PHE A 101 -3.44 -12.45 0.72
N GLU A 102 -4.45 -13.00 1.40
CA GLU A 102 -5.86 -12.62 1.19
C GLU A 102 -6.15 -11.17 1.60
N ALA A 103 -5.46 -10.65 2.64
CA ALA A 103 -5.59 -9.26 3.05
C ALA A 103 -5.04 -8.32 1.95
N VAL A 104 -3.92 -8.68 1.32
CA VAL A 104 -3.41 -7.94 0.15
C VAL A 104 -4.38 -8.06 -1.02
N ALA A 105 -4.93 -9.25 -1.27
CA ALA A 105 -5.84 -9.49 -2.39
C ALA A 105 -7.17 -8.71 -2.27
N ALA A 106 -7.61 -8.39 -1.05
CA ALA A 106 -8.75 -7.51 -0.81
C ALA A 106 -8.58 -6.13 -1.48
N GLY A 107 -7.34 -5.64 -1.60
CA GLY A 107 -7.00 -4.38 -2.26
C GLY A 107 -7.33 -4.33 -3.75
N LEU A 108 -7.54 -5.47 -4.42
CA LEU A 108 -8.03 -5.51 -5.81
C LEU A 108 -9.47 -4.98 -5.95
N LYS A 109 -10.15 -4.70 -4.83
CA LYS A 109 -11.48 -4.07 -4.79
C LYS A 109 -11.42 -2.56 -4.53
N SER A 110 -10.22 -1.97 -4.40
CA SER A 110 -10.07 -0.53 -4.21
C SER A 110 -10.81 0.25 -5.31
N PRO A 111 -11.46 1.38 -4.97
CA PRO A 111 -12.04 2.28 -5.97
C PRO A 111 -10.98 2.88 -6.89
N GLU A 112 -9.73 2.98 -6.43
CA GLU A 112 -8.62 3.61 -7.13
C GLU A 112 -7.88 2.61 -8.03
N TRP A 113 -7.95 2.84 -9.34
CA TRP A 113 -7.33 1.93 -10.32
C TRP A 113 -5.81 1.82 -10.17
N ARG A 114 -5.14 2.91 -9.73
CA ARG A 114 -3.70 2.90 -9.43
C ARG A 114 -3.36 2.00 -8.26
N THR A 115 -4.19 1.99 -7.22
CA THR A 115 -4.03 1.07 -6.10
C THR A 115 -4.19 -0.37 -6.56
N ARG A 116 -5.21 -0.65 -7.40
CA ARG A 116 -5.40 -1.99 -7.98
C ARG A 116 -4.17 -2.49 -8.76
N ILE A 117 -3.47 -1.61 -9.47
CA ILE A 117 -2.18 -1.92 -10.12
C ILE A 117 -1.12 -2.37 -9.10
N HIS A 118 -0.89 -1.56 -8.06
CA HIS A 118 0.11 -1.87 -7.04
C HIS A 118 -0.20 -3.19 -6.32
N VAL A 119 -1.48 -3.44 -6.04
CA VAL A 119 -1.93 -4.68 -5.41
C VAL A 119 -1.74 -5.88 -6.35
N ALA A 120 -2.14 -5.76 -7.63
CA ALA A 120 -1.96 -6.84 -8.60
C ALA A 120 -0.48 -7.25 -8.75
N MET A 121 0.41 -6.28 -8.80
CA MET A 121 1.86 -6.51 -8.84
C MET A 121 2.40 -7.10 -7.53
N ALA A 122 1.87 -6.68 -6.38
CA ALA A 122 2.28 -7.22 -5.09
C ALA A 122 1.89 -8.70 -4.94
N LEU A 123 0.69 -9.08 -5.37
CA LEU A 123 0.26 -10.49 -5.35
C LEU A 123 1.15 -11.39 -6.21
N ASP A 124 1.57 -10.91 -7.39
CA ASP A 124 2.54 -11.62 -8.24
C ASP A 124 3.87 -11.87 -7.54
N ALA A 125 4.36 -10.87 -6.79
CA ALA A 125 5.60 -10.96 -6.04
C ALA A 125 5.49 -11.88 -4.82
N LEU A 126 4.32 -11.93 -4.17
CA LEU A 126 4.08 -12.76 -2.98
C LEU A 126 3.90 -14.23 -3.34
N ASP A 127 2.94 -14.53 -4.20
CA ASP A 127 2.67 -15.87 -4.72
C ASP A 127 1.89 -15.76 -6.02
N ARG A 128 2.65 -15.84 -7.11
CA ARG A 128 2.15 -15.79 -8.48
C ARG A 128 1.06 -16.81 -8.78
N ARG A 129 1.16 -18.03 -8.25
CA ARG A 129 0.18 -19.09 -8.52
C ARG A 129 -1.11 -18.84 -7.73
N ALA A 130 -1.00 -18.43 -6.47
CA ALA A 130 -2.15 -18.06 -5.65
C ALA A 130 -2.84 -16.79 -6.17
N ALA A 131 -2.12 -15.90 -6.86
CA ALA A 131 -2.67 -14.67 -7.43
C ALA A 131 -3.65 -14.91 -8.59
N LEU A 132 -3.46 -15.96 -9.40
CA LEU A 132 -4.27 -16.27 -10.59
C LEU A 132 -5.79 -16.14 -10.38
N PRO A 133 -6.43 -16.86 -9.44
CA PRO A 133 -7.88 -16.77 -9.24
C PRO A 133 -8.36 -15.38 -8.80
N HIS A 134 -7.52 -14.60 -8.13
CA HIS A 134 -7.84 -13.25 -7.68
C HIS A 134 -7.73 -12.24 -8.82
N LEU A 135 -6.64 -12.31 -9.59
CA LEU A 135 -6.40 -11.48 -10.76
C LEU A 135 -7.45 -11.72 -11.85
N ARG A 136 -7.86 -12.96 -12.12
CA ARG A 136 -8.94 -13.26 -13.07
C ARG A 136 -10.27 -12.63 -12.65
N ARG A 137 -10.62 -12.74 -11.36
CA ARG A 137 -11.84 -12.12 -10.81
C ARG A 137 -11.78 -10.60 -10.83
N ALA A 138 -10.60 -10.00 -10.64
CA ALA A 138 -10.40 -8.56 -10.73
C ALA A 138 -10.51 -8.06 -12.17
N LEU A 139 -9.83 -8.72 -13.11
CA LEU A 139 -9.86 -8.36 -14.52
C LEU A 139 -11.28 -8.41 -15.11
N ALA A 140 -12.08 -9.41 -14.73
CA ALA A 140 -13.46 -9.56 -15.22
C ALA A 140 -14.41 -8.38 -14.88
N ARG A 141 -14.05 -7.55 -13.90
CA ARG A 141 -14.81 -6.35 -13.49
C ARG A 141 -14.05 -5.04 -13.72
N GLU A 142 -12.85 -5.12 -14.28
CA GLU A 142 -11.99 -3.96 -14.47
C GLU A 142 -12.54 -3.08 -15.60
N GLN A 143 -12.55 -1.77 -15.35
CA GLN A 143 -13.09 -0.75 -16.26
C GLN A 143 -12.01 0.26 -16.68
N ASP A 144 -10.91 0.32 -15.94
CA ASP A 144 -9.77 1.17 -16.29
C ASP A 144 -8.80 0.41 -17.18
N ASP A 145 -8.51 0.96 -18.36
CA ASP A 145 -7.64 0.34 -19.36
C ASP A 145 -6.23 0.06 -18.83
N GLN A 146 -5.67 0.96 -18.01
CA GLN A 146 -4.30 0.84 -17.51
C GLN A 146 -4.21 -0.26 -16.46
N ALA A 147 -5.16 -0.29 -15.53
CA ALA A 147 -5.25 -1.37 -14.55
C ALA A 147 -5.52 -2.73 -15.23
N GLY A 148 -6.41 -2.76 -16.24
CA GLY A 148 -6.70 -3.95 -17.03
C GLY A 148 -5.46 -4.50 -17.73
N GLN A 149 -4.68 -3.63 -18.40
CA GLN A 149 -3.44 -4.03 -19.07
C GLN A 149 -2.42 -4.62 -18.08
N VAL A 150 -2.23 -4.01 -16.92
CA VAL A 150 -1.33 -4.56 -15.89
C VAL A 150 -1.83 -5.93 -15.42
N MET A 151 -3.12 -6.08 -15.11
CA MET A 151 -3.66 -7.37 -14.68
C MET A 151 -3.49 -8.47 -15.74
N VAL A 152 -3.67 -8.14 -17.02
CA VAL A 152 -3.40 -9.07 -18.14
C VAL A 152 -1.93 -9.47 -18.19
N LEU A 153 -1.00 -8.51 -18.09
CA LEU A 153 0.44 -8.79 -18.09
C LEU A 153 0.85 -9.67 -16.90
N THR A 154 0.31 -9.39 -15.72
CA THR A 154 0.57 -10.17 -14.51
C THR A 154 0.02 -11.59 -14.64
N LEU A 155 -1.19 -11.76 -15.19
CA LEU A 155 -1.76 -13.08 -15.49
C LEU A 155 -0.89 -13.87 -16.47
N ALA A 156 -0.44 -13.24 -17.56
CA ALA A 156 0.38 -13.91 -18.57
C ALA A 156 1.70 -14.43 -17.98
N ARG A 157 2.33 -13.65 -17.08
CA ARG A 157 3.53 -14.09 -16.34
C ARG A 157 3.21 -15.28 -15.43
N ALA A 158 2.10 -15.22 -14.72
CA ALA A 158 1.65 -16.27 -13.83
C ALA A 158 1.34 -17.60 -14.52
N GLU A 159 0.82 -17.54 -15.75
CA GLU A 159 0.53 -18.73 -16.54
C GLU A 159 1.79 -19.31 -17.21
N SER A 160 2.79 -18.47 -17.53
CA SER A 160 4.02 -18.91 -18.21
C SER A 160 4.99 -19.71 -17.33
N GLU A 161 4.98 -19.53 -16.01
CA GLU A 161 5.84 -20.29 -15.09
C GLU A 161 5.25 -21.64 -14.65
N GLY A 162 3.99 -21.92 -15.01
CA GLY A 162 3.36 -23.21 -14.78
C GLY A 162 3.68 -24.28 -15.83
N VAL A 163 4.57 -23.97 -16.79
CA VAL A 163 4.99 -24.82 -17.91
C VAL A 163 6.40 -25.36 -17.69
#